data_AF-A0A0B5AT74-F1
#
_entry.id   AF-A0A0B5AT74-F1
#
_cell.length_a   1.000
_cell.length_b   1.000
_cell.length_c   1.000
_cell.angle_alpha   90.00
_cell.angle_beta   90.00
_cell.angle_gamma   90.00
#
_symmetry.space_group_name_H-M   'P 1'
#
loop_
_entity.id
_entity.type
_entity.pdbx_description
1 polymer ?
#
loop_
_entity_poly.entity_id
_entity_poly.type
_entity_poly.pdbx_seq_one_letter_code
_entity_poly.pdbx_strand_id
1 'polypeptide(L)'
;MSFGLYVMNKQDVSKLKEMTEEELMQKLSMKTWDDFSIWKLPMKEIYDLGKYIDFDADLCEKHECLFSNGTIQKELSGELLLDIGREGLVTIIEYYRKEVVAYIEMLMKDEPADEEFGGGATAQEKMLEFIEQKHRSWRLGLVLNTALDSEALTNSWSKEYAIFELVRLLKTIDFEENSLIIHGYYNY
;
A
#
# COMPACT_ATOMS: atom_id res chain seq x y z
N MET A 1 9.65 7.21 -0.39
CA MET A 1 8.32 7.60 0.14
C MET A 1 7.55 6.37 0.59
N SER A 2 6.45 6.54 1.31
CA SER A 2 5.44 5.50 1.50
C SER A 2 4.41 5.52 0.36
N PHE A 3 3.81 4.36 0.12
CA PHE A 3 2.60 4.22 -0.71
C PHE A 3 1.38 4.24 0.20
N GLY A 4 0.26 4.77 -0.26
CA GLY A 4 -1.01 4.79 0.47
C GLY A 4 -2.15 4.20 -0.34
N LEU A 5 -3.12 3.61 0.36
CA LEU A 5 -4.40 3.18 -0.19
C LEU A 5 -5.48 4.19 0.18
N TYR A 6 -6.24 4.59 -0.82
CA TYR A 6 -7.28 5.60 -0.70
C TYR A 6 -8.60 5.08 -1.25
N VAL A 7 -9.69 5.40 -0.57
CA VAL A 7 -11.05 5.16 -1.07
C VAL A 7 -11.58 6.43 -1.71
N MET A 8 -12.11 6.30 -2.93
CA MET A 8 -12.75 7.38 -3.67
C MET A 8 -14.08 6.88 -4.24
N ASN A 9 -15.11 7.75 -4.27
CA ASN A 9 -16.37 7.41 -4.92
C ASN A 9 -16.17 7.22 -6.43
N LYS A 10 -16.78 6.19 -7.02
CA LYS A 10 -16.63 5.89 -8.45
C LYS A 10 -17.08 7.03 -9.37
N GLN A 11 -18.11 7.78 -8.99
CA GLN A 11 -18.56 8.93 -9.78
C GLN A 11 -17.48 10.01 -9.83
N ASP A 12 -16.71 10.20 -8.76
CA ASP A 12 -15.60 11.15 -8.74
C ASP A 12 -14.40 10.62 -9.53
N VAL A 13 -14.12 9.32 -9.48
CA VAL A 13 -13.13 8.68 -10.37
C VAL A 13 -13.48 8.89 -11.83
N SER A 14 -14.72 8.59 -12.25
CA SER A 14 -15.16 8.80 -13.64
C SER A 14 -15.00 10.25 -14.09
N LYS A 15 -15.39 11.22 -13.24
CA LYS A 15 -15.18 12.64 -13.52
C LYS A 15 -13.71 12.98 -13.68
N LEU A 16 -12.82 12.49 -12.81
CA LEU A 16 -11.38 12.76 -12.89
C LEU A 16 -10.74 12.14 -14.13
N LYS A 17 -11.18 10.94 -14.56
CA LYS A 17 -10.70 10.30 -15.79
C LYS A 17 -11.01 11.13 -17.04
N GLU A 18 -12.17 11.77 -17.07
CA GLU A 18 -12.67 12.53 -18.21
C GLU A 18 -12.24 14.01 -18.22
N MET A 19 -11.73 14.53 -17.10
CA MET A 19 -11.38 15.95 -16.96
C MET A 19 -10.25 16.40 -17.89
N THR A 20 -10.38 17.61 -18.42
CA THR A 20 -9.26 18.32 -19.03
C THR A 20 -8.31 18.86 -17.96
N GLU A 21 -7.11 19.26 -18.38
CA GLU A 21 -6.17 19.94 -17.51
C GLU A 21 -6.77 21.22 -16.91
N GLU A 22 -7.44 22.04 -17.73
CA GLU A 22 -8.06 23.29 -17.27
C GLU A 22 -9.16 23.04 -16.23
N GLU A 23 -9.98 22.01 -16.44
CA GLU A 23 -11.04 21.62 -15.51
C GLU A 23 -10.46 21.15 -14.17
N LEU A 24 -9.39 20.34 -14.21
CA LEU A 24 -8.71 19.86 -13.01
C LEU A 24 -8.06 21.03 -12.26
N MET A 25 -7.32 21.90 -12.95
CA MET A 25 -6.69 23.07 -12.34
C MET A 25 -7.72 24.00 -11.70
N GLN A 26 -8.84 24.24 -12.37
CA GLN A 26 -9.94 25.04 -11.82
C GLN A 26 -10.55 24.37 -10.58
N LYS A 27 -10.85 23.07 -10.66
CA LYS A 27 -11.45 22.30 -9.55
C LYS A 27 -10.57 22.33 -8.30
N LEU A 28 -9.26 22.20 -8.48
CA LEU A 28 -8.27 22.16 -7.39
C LEU A 28 -7.71 23.54 -7.01
N SER A 29 -8.25 24.61 -7.62
CA SER A 29 -7.80 26.00 -7.45
C SER A 29 -6.28 26.16 -7.63
N MET A 30 -5.72 25.47 -8.63
CA MET A 30 -4.31 25.49 -8.99
C MET A 30 -4.00 26.62 -9.97
N LYS A 31 -2.86 27.29 -9.78
CA LYS A 31 -2.30 28.23 -10.75
C LYS A 31 -1.20 27.59 -11.57
N THR A 32 -0.45 26.67 -10.97
CA THR A 32 0.58 25.86 -11.63
C THR A 32 0.51 24.41 -11.14
N TRP A 33 1.23 23.50 -11.79
CA TRP A 33 1.35 22.11 -11.35
C TRP A 33 2.09 21.97 -10.00
N ASP A 34 2.91 22.95 -9.61
CA ASP A 34 3.52 23.00 -8.28
C ASP A 34 2.48 23.13 -7.15
N ASP A 35 1.26 23.61 -7.48
CA ASP A 35 0.14 23.67 -6.52
C ASP A 35 -0.59 22.32 -6.37
N PHE A 36 -0.23 21.31 -7.17
CA PHE A 36 -0.87 20.00 -7.11
C PHE A 36 -0.61 19.37 -5.75
N SER A 37 -1.67 18.80 -5.18
CA SER A 37 -1.55 18.02 -3.95
C SER A 37 -2.62 16.96 -3.96
N ILE A 38 -2.20 15.74 -3.70
CA ILE A 38 -3.06 14.58 -3.65
C ILE A 38 -4.20 14.72 -2.62
N TRP A 39 -3.94 15.48 -1.54
CA TRP A 39 -4.89 15.81 -0.48
C TRP A 39 -6.05 16.72 -0.92
N LYS A 40 -5.96 17.31 -2.12
CA LYS A 40 -7.07 18.11 -2.70
C LYS A 40 -8.08 17.24 -3.44
N LEU A 41 -7.77 15.96 -3.70
CA LEU A 41 -8.71 15.03 -4.32
C LEU A 41 -9.76 14.55 -3.29
N PRO A 42 -10.99 14.24 -3.72
CA PRO A 42 -12.08 13.81 -2.83
C PRO A 42 -11.93 12.33 -2.43
N MET A 43 -10.84 11.99 -1.75
CA MET A 43 -10.54 10.64 -1.31
C MET A 43 -10.05 10.60 0.13
N LYS A 44 -10.21 9.43 0.75
CA LYS A 44 -9.83 9.18 2.14
C LYS A 44 -8.75 8.11 2.17
N GLU A 45 -7.61 8.42 2.79
CA GLU A 45 -6.60 7.40 3.09
C GLU A 45 -7.18 6.38 4.09
N ILE A 46 -7.04 5.11 3.76
CA ILE A 46 -7.54 4.00 4.59
C ILE A 46 -6.43 3.08 5.08
N TYR A 47 -5.25 3.14 4.46
CA TYR A 47 -4.12 2.31 4.85
C TYR A 47 -2.79 2.85 4.29
N ASP A 48 -1.76 2.90 5.13
CA ASP A 48 -0.37 3.15 4.72
C ASP A 48 0.28 1.81 4.37
N LEU A 49 0.66 1.67 3.10
CA LEU A 49 1.28 0.47 2.56
C LEU A 49 2.80 0.40 2.83
N GLY A 50 3.37 1.42 3.45
CA GLY A 50 4.78 1.51 3.82
C GLY A 50 5.68 1.91 2.65
N LYS A 51 7.00 1.87 2.90
CA LYS A 51 8.04 2.20 1.91
C LYS A 51 8.47 0.94 1.16
N TYR A 52 8.94 1.11 -0.08
CA TYR A 52 9.56 0.04 -0.91
C TYR A 52 8.60 -1.11 -1.19
N ILE A 53 7.50 -0.74 -1.80
CA ILE A 53 6.59 -1.70 -2.37
C ILE A 53 7.15 -2.08 -3.75
N ASP A 54 7.68 -3.30 -3.88
CA ASP A 54 8.25 -3.80 -5.15
C ASP A 54 7.15 -4.31 -6.11
N PHE A 55 5.91 -3.84 -5.93
CA PHE A 55 4.77 -4.18 -6.81
C PHE A 55 4.88 -3.58 -8.22
N ASP A 56 5.89 -2.74 -8.46
CA ASP A 56 5.73 -1.58 -9.34
C ASP A 56 5.47 -1.95 -10.81
N ALA A 57 6.16 -2.94 -11.38
CA ALA A 57 5.92 -3.30 -12.79
C ALA A 57 4.55 -3.99 -13.00
N ASP A 58 4.29 -5.05 -12.23
CA ASP A 58 3.11 -5.90 -12.42
C ASP A 58 1.79 -5.19 -12.09
N LEU A 59 1.81 -4.26 -11.14
CA LEU A 59 0.63 -3.51 -10.73
C LEU A 59 0.36 -2.35 -11.70
N CYS A 60 1.39 -1.63 -12.13
CA CYS A 60 1.27 -0.56 -13.11
C CYS A 60 0.81 -1.07 -14.48
N GLU A 61 1.21 -2.28 -14.88
CA GLU A 61 0.80 -2.87 -16.17
C GLU A 61 -0.67 -3.32 -16.19
N LYS A 62 -1.22 -3.71 -15.03
CA LYS A 62 -2.56 -4.34 -14.94
C LYS A 62 -3.67 -3.37 -14.58
N HIS A 63 -3.35 -2.17 -14.13
CA HIS A 63 -4.31 -1.21 -13.61
C HIS A 63 -4.23 0.14 -14.33
N GLU A 64 -5.37 0.80 -14.42
CA GLU A 64 -5.47 2.09 -15.11
C GLU A 64 -5.01 3.23 -14.20
N CYS A 65 -4.37 4.24 -14.80
CA CYS A 65 -4.14 5.50 -14.12
C CYS A 65 -5.47 6.18 -13.75
N LEU A 66 -5.47 6.91 -12.63
CA LEU A 66 -6.62 7.70 -12.18
C LEU A 66 -7.02 8.78 -13.21
N PHE A 67 -6.05 9.32 -13.94
CA PHE A 67 -6.27 10.29 -15.00
C PHE A 67 -6.03 9.63 -16.36
N SER A 68 -6.95 9.79 -17.31
CA SER A 68 -6.77 9.29 -18.69
C SER A 68 -6.19 10.34 -19.64
N ASN A 69 -6.18 11.61 -19.24
CA ASN A 69 -5.61 12.70 -20.02
C ASN A 69 -4.07 12.63 -20.04
N GLY A 70 -3.49 12.51 -21.24
CA GLY A 70 -2.04 12.37 -21.42
C GLY A 70 -1.21 13.58 -20.96
N THR A 71 -1.77 14.79 -20.98
CA THR A 71 -1.08 15.98 -20.47
C THR A 71 -0.99 15.92 -18.94
N ILE A 72 -2.10 15.59 -18.27
CA ILE A 72 -2.14 15.42 -16.81
C ILE A 72 -1.17 14.32 -16.36
N GLN A 73 -1.17 13.17 -17.06
CA GLN A 73 -0.24 12.07 -16.75
C GLN A 73 1.23 12.49 -16.89
N LYS A 74 1.56 13.33 -17.87
CA LYS A 74 2.93 13.80 -18.08
C LYS A 74 3.40 14.71 -16.94
N GLU A 75 2.56 15.65 -16.53
CA GLU A 75 2.86 16.58 -15.43
C GLU A 75 2.96 15.84 -14.08
N LEU A 76 2.19 14.76 -13.93
CA LEU A 76 2.21 13.88 -12.76
C LEU A 76 3.10 12.63 -12.94
N SER A 77 4.06 12.65 -13.86
CA SER A 77 4.88 11.46 -14.16
C SER A 77 5.75 10.95 -12.99
N GLY A 78 5.98 11.78 -11.96
CA GLY A 78 6.63 11.36 -10.71
C GLY A 78 5.69 10.76 -9.66
N GLU A 79 4.37 10.84 -9.89
CA GLU A 79 3.33 10.35 -8.99
C GLU A 79 2.76 9.03 -9.55
N LEU A 80 2.65 8.03 -8.69
CA LEU A 80 1.88 6.82 -8.99
C LEU A 80 0.44 7.04 -8.53
N LEU A 81 -0.52 7.02 -9.46
CA LEU A 81 -1.96 7.16 -9.16
C LEU A 81 -2.77 6.13 -9.94
N LEU A 82 -3.01 4.97 -9.33
CA LEU A 82 -3.67 3.84 -9.99
C LEU A 82 -5.04 3.56 -9.39
N ASP A 83 -6.05 3.37 -10.23
CA ASP A 83 -7.36 2.80 -9.86
C ASP A 83 -7.28 1.28 -9.91
N ILE A 84 -7.15 0.66 -8.74
CA ILE A 84 -6.84 -0.77 -8.61
C ILE A 84 -8.06 -1.64 -8.28
N GLY A 85 -9.13 -1.02 -7.78
CA GLY A 85 -10.37 -1.71 -7.40
C GLY A 85 -10.17 -2.89 -6.45
N ARG A 86 -11.14 -3.82 -6.49
CA ARG A 86 -11.14 -5.03 -5.65
C ARG A 86 -10.01 -6.00 -6.00
N GLU A 87 -9.77 -6.21 -7.29
CA GLU A 87 -8.81 -7.20 -7.80
C GLU A 87 -7.36 -6.80 -7.49
N GLY A 88 -7.05 -5.51 -7.57
CA GLY A 88 -5.75 -5.01 -7.17
C GLY A 88 -5.49 -5.19 -5.67
N LEU A 89 -6.49 -4.99 -4.81
CA LEU A 89 -6.34 -5.28 -3.38
C LEU A 89 -6.05 -6.75 -3.10
N VAL A 90 -6.72 -7.66 -3.83
CA VAL A 90 -6.42 -9.11 -3.76
C VAL A 90 -4.97 -9.38 -4.19
N THR A 91 -4.49 -8.71 -5.24
CA THR A 91 -3.10 -8.82 -5.70
C THR A 91 -2.10 -8.39 -4.63
N ILE A 92 -2.38 -7.28 -3.93
CA ILE A 92 -1.54 -6.79 -2.83
C ILE A 92 -1.51 -7.79 -1.67
N ILE A 93 -2.66 -8.33 -1.29
CA ILE A 93 -2.77 -9.35 -0.23
C ILE A 93 -1.94 -10.58 -0.58
N GLU A 94 -2.05 -11.06 -1.83
CA GLU A 94 -1.31 -12.25 -2.28
C GLU A 94 0.20 -12.03 -2.31
N TYR A 95 0.66 -10.83 -2.64
CA TYR A 95 2.07 -10.50 -2.53
C TYR A 95 2.55 -10.46 -1.09
N TYR A 96 1.86 -9.79 -0.17
CA TYR A 96 2.24 -9.83 1.25
C TYR A 96 2.28 -11.27 1.77
N ARG A 97 1.33 -12.12 1.37
CA ARG A 97 1.36 -13.54 1.70
C ARG A 97 2.62 -14.22 1.18
N LYS A 98 2.99 -14.00 -0.08
CA LYS A 98 4.22 -14.57 -0.69
C LYS A 98 5.48 -14.08 0.03
N GLU A 99 5.55 -12.79 0.34
CA GLU A 99 6.68 -12.18 1.06
C GLU A 99 6.85 -12.77 2.45
N VAL A 100 5.75 -12.98 3.19
CA VAL A 100 5.79 -13.62 4.50
C VAL A 100 6.29 -15.06 4.40
N VAL A 101 5.81 -15.81 3.41
CA VAL A 101 6.28 -17.19 3.18
C VAL A 101 7.77 -17.20 2.82
N ALA A 102 8.20 -16.35 1.89
CA ALA A 102 9.59 -16.26 1.46
C ALA A 102 10.53 -15.89 2.61
N TYR A 103 10.13 -14.94 3.45
CA TYR A 103 10.89 -14.55 4.63
C TYR A 103 11.03 -15.71 5.62
N ILE A 104 9.94 -16.41 5.94
CA ILE A 104 9.99 -17.57 6.84
C ILE A 104 10.86 -18.70 6.23
N GLU A 105 10.76 -18.95 4.93
CA GLU A 105 11.60 -19.92 4.23
C GLU A 105 13.09 -19.55 4.26
N MET A 106 13.43 -18.27 4.18
CA MET A 106 14.80 -17.76 4.34
C MET A 106 15.34 -18.02 5.76
N LEU A 107 14.52 -17.81 6.79
CA LEU A 107 14.91 -18.09 8.18
C LEU A 107 15.22 -19.57 8.41
N MET A 108 14.60 -20.48 7.65
CA MET A 108 14.78 -21.93 7.77
C MET A 108 16.04 -22.49 7.09
N LYS A 109 16.88 -21.66 6.46
CA LYS A 109 18.08 -22.10 5.74
C LYS A 109 19.37 -21.63 6.43
N ASP A 110 20.39 -22.46 6.46
CA ASP A 110 21.75 -22.06 6.85
C ASP A 110 22.44 -21.37 5.66
N GLU A 111 22.14 -20.09 5.44
CA GLU A 111 22.76 -19.31 4.36
C GLU A 111 23.94 -18.47 4.88
N PRO A 112 25.10 -18.51 4.20
CA PRO A 112 26.36 -17.99 4.74
C PRO A 112 26.46 -16.46 4.76
N ALA A 113 25.53 -15.73 4.14
CA ALA A 113 25.57 -14.28 4.01
C ALA A 113 24.16 -13.69 4.10
N ASP A 114 23.54 -13.79 5.27
CA ASP A 114 22.37 -12.99 5.60
C ASP A 114 22.83 -11.78 6.42
N GLU A 115 22.84 -10.59 5.79
CA GLU A 115 23.25 -9.33 6.43
C GLU A 115 22.31 -8.94 7.58
N GLU A 116 21.05 -9.39 7.56
CA GLU A 116 20.06 -9.10 8.61
C GLU A 116 20.46 -9.76 9.93
N PHE A 117 21.12 -10.92 9.87
CA PHE A 117 21.53 -11.72 11.03
C PHE A 117 23.05 -11.77 11.24
N GLY A 118 23.78 -10.81 10.67
CA GLY A 118 25.22 -10.63 10.93
C GLY A 118 26.16 -11.63 10.25
N GLY A 119 25.68 -12.38 9.24
CA GLY A 119 26.46 -13.35 8.47
C GLY A 119 26.83 -14.62 9.27
N GLY A 120 26.39 -15.79 8.78
CA GLY A 120 26.74 -17.09 9.38
C GLY A 120 25.84 -17.57 10.51
N ALA A 121 24.72 -16.89 10.78
CA ALA A 121 23.69 -17.39 11.69
C ALA A 121 23.04 -18.66 11.14
N THR A 122 22.89 -19.66 12.01
CA THR A 122 22.17 -20.90 11.69
C THR A 122 20.66 -20.64 11.57
N ALA A 123 19.96 -21.50 10.84
CA ALA A 123 18.50 -21.50 10.75
C ALA A 123 17.85 -21.57 12.14
N GLN A 124 18.46 -22.32 13.07
CA GLN A 124 17.97 -22.40 14.44
C GLN A 124 18.06 -21.05 15.18
N GLU A 125 19.18 -20.35 15.06
CA GLU A 125 19.39 -19.03 15.67
C GLU A 125 18.41 -18.00 15.08
N LYS A 126 18.30 -17.95 13.76
CA LYS A 126 17.36 -17.07 13.05
C LYS A 126 15.91 -17.30 13.47
N MET A 127 15.49 -18.57 13.52
CA MET A 127 14.14 -18.93 13.96
C MET A 127 13.90 -18.61 15.44
N LEU A 128 14.89 -18.82 16.30
CA LEU A 128 14.78 -18.49 17.72
C LEU A 128 14.61 -16.98 17.91
N GLU A 129 15.44 -16.17 17.25
CA GLU A 129 15.34 -14.70 17.30
C GLU A 129 13.98 -14.21 16.78
N PHE A 130 13.52 -14.75 15.66
CA PHE A 130 12.20 -14.44 15.12
C PHE A 130 11.08 -14.76 16.11
N ILE A 131 11.10 -15.96 16.73
CA ILE A 131 10.10 -16.37 17.73
C ILE A 131 10.17 -15.47 18.98
N GLU A 132 11.36 -15.13 19.45
CA GLU A 132 11.56 -14.24 20.60
C GLU A 132 11.01 -12.83 20.31
N GLN A 133 11.23 -12.31 19.10
CA GLN A 133 10.68 -11.04 18.65
C GLN A 133 9.15 -11.07 18.61
N LYS A 134 8.54 -12.14 18.06
CA LYS A 134 7.08 -12.32 18.08
C LYS A 134 6.56 -12.39 19.51
N HIS A 135 7.14 -13.25 20.34
CA HIS A 135 6.74 -13.40 21.74
C HIS A 135 6.81 -12.06 22.48
N ARG A 136 7.89 -11.29 22.31
CA ARG A 136 8.03 -9.95 22.90
C ARG A 136 6.92 -9.01 22.41
N SER A 137 6.63 -9.00 21.12
CA SER A 137 5.62 -8.11 20.52
C SER A 137 4.23 -8.41 21.06
N TRP A 138 3.87 -9.69 21.16
CA TRP A 138 2.61 -10.14 21.76
C TRP A 138 2.53 -9.83 23.26
N ARG A 139 3.59 -10.16 24.01
CA ARG A 139 3.64 -9.92 25.46
C ARG A 139 3.51 -8.44 25.82
N LEU A 140 4.05 -7.55 24.98
CA LEU A 140 3.97 -6.11 25.18
C LEU A 140 2.69 -5.49 24.57
N GLY A 141 1.81 -6.27 23.96
CA GLY A 141 0.58 -5.77 23.36
C GLY A 141 0.80 -4.87 22.13
N LEU A 142 1.95 -4.99 21.45
CA LEU A 142 2.31 -4.14 20.31
C LEU A 142 1.66 -4.60 19.00
N VAL A 143 1.08 -5.79 18.99
CA VAL A 143 0.48 -6.39 17.79
C VAL A 143 -0.98 -5.98 17.66
N LEU A 144 -1.78 -6.19 18.70
CA LEU A 144 -3.23 -5.99 18.60
C LEU A 144 -3.61 -4.54 18.85
N ASN A 145 -4.58 -4.06 18.06
CA ASN A 145 -5.31 -2.86 18.36
C ASN A 145 -6.70 -3.25 18.92
N THR A 146 -6.97 -2.83 20.14
CA THR A 146 -8.24 -3.11 20.85
C THR A 146 -9.07 -1.85 21.09
N ALA A 147 -8.63 -0.71 20.55
CA ALA A 147 -9.30 0.56 20.67
C ALA A 147 -10.58 0.55 19.82
N LEU A 148 -11.75 0.72 20.46
CA LEU A 148 -13.05 0.61 19.80
C LEU A 148 -13.35 1.79 18.86
N ASP A 149 -12.63 2.89 19.02
CA ASP A 149 -12.67 4.07 18.16
C ASP A 149 -11.71 3.98 16.95
N SER A 150 -10.94 2.89 16.86
CA SER A 150 -10.07 2.61 15.73
C SER A 150 -10.66 1.53 14.83
N GLU A 151 -10.58 1.74 13.52
CA GLU A 151 -10.93 0.69 12.54
C GLU A 151 -9.80 -0.34 12.36
N ALA A 152 -8.59 -0.04 12.82
CA ALA A 152 -7.44 -0.93 12.70
C ALA A 152 -7.53 -2.11 13.68
N LEU A 153 -7.22 -3.30 13.19
CA LEU A 153 -7.05 -4.56 13.93
C LEU A 153 -5.67 -4.68 14.59
N THR A 154 -4.63 -4.08 14.01
CA THR A 154 -3.22 -4.24 14.43
C THR A 154 -2.50 -2.90 14.56
N ASN A 155 -1.57 -2.84 15.51
CA ASN A 155 -0.60 -1.76 15.67
C ASN A 155 0.77 -2.11 15.05
N SER A 156 0.94 -3.36 14.61
CA SER A 156 2.18 -3.85 14.02
C SER A 156 2.29 -3.50 12.54
N TRP A 157 3.50 -3.16 12.13
CA TRP A 157 3.86 -2.86 10.74
C TRP A 157 4.41 -4.09 10.01
N SER A 158 4.42 -5.27 10.64
CA SER A 158 4.91 -6.47 9.97
C SER A 158 3.93 -6.93 8.89
N LYS A 159 4.47 -7.45 7.78
CA LYS A 159 3.67 -7.95 6.66
C LYS A 159 2.67 -9.03 7.11
N GLU A 160 2.98 -9.85 8.11
CA GLU A 160 2.06 -10.89 8.59
C GLU A 160 0.78 -10.29 9.19
N TYR A 161 0.89 -9.17 9.92
CA TYR A 161 -0.29 -8.53 10.50
C TYR A 161 -0.98 -7.56 9.53
N ALA A 162 -0.21 -6.93 8.66
CA ALA A 162 -0.73 -6.09 7.58
C ALA A 162 -1.76 -6.83 6.69
N ILE A 163 -1.57 -8.14 6.45
CA ILE A 163 -2.52 -8.96 5.71
C ILE A 163 -3.92 -8.93 6.35
N PHE A 164 -4.03 -8.93 7.68
CA PHE A 164 -5.34 -8.89 8.34
C PHE A 164 -6.05 -7.55 8.13
N GLU A 165 -5.31 -6.44 8.09
CA GLU A 165 -5.87 -5.12 7.73
C GLU A 165 -6.39 -5.12 6.30
N LEU A 166 -5.56 -5.57 5.36
CA LEU A 166 -5.94 -5.60 3.96
C LEU A 166 -7.14 -6.51 3.71
N VAL A 167 -7.21 -7.66 4.37
CA VAL A 167 -8.37 -8.58 4.30
C VAL A 167 -9.62 -7.96 4.92
N ARG A 168 -9.48 -7.20 6.02
CA ARG A 168 -10.60 -6.44 6.59
C ARG A 168 -11.11 -5.43 5.56
N LEU A 169 -10.22 -4.62 4.99
CA LEU A 169 -10.56 -3.62 3.97
C LEU A 169 -11.25 -4.27 2.76
N LEU A 170 -10.74 -5.40 2.27
CA LEU A 170 -11.36 -6.17 1.18
C LEU A 170 -12.79 -6.61 1.48
N LYS A 171 -13.12 -6.82 2.76
CA LYS A 171 -14.45 -7.27 3.20
C LYS A 171 -15.38 -6.11 3.59
N THR A 172 -14.84 -4.94 3.94
CA THR A 172 -15.62 -3.82 4.48
C THR A 172 -15.85 -2.70 3.48
N ILE A 173 -15.01 -2.56 2.46
CA ILE A 173 -15.21 -1.56 1.41
C ILE A 173 -16.41 -1.96 0.56
N ASP A 174 -17.32 -1.01 0.36
CA ASP A 174 -18.37 -1.12 -0.65
C ASP A 174 -17.78 -0.80 -2.03
N PHE A 175 -17.34 -1.87 -2.72
CA PHE A 175 -16.77 -1.79 -4.05
C PHE A 175 -17.79 -1.53 -5.17
N GLU A 176 -19.09 -1.49 -4.87
CA GLU A 176 -20.09 -1.08 -5.87
C GLU A 176 -20.04 0.44 -6.05
N GLU A 177 -19.99 1.18 -4.94
CA GLU A 177 -19.99 2.64 -4.92
C GLU A 177 -18.57 3.27 -4.94
N ASN A 178 -17.56 2.52 -4.50
CA ASN A 178 -16.21 3.05 -4.32
C ASN A 178 -15.16 2.31 -5.15
N SER A 179 -14.16 3.06 -5.57
CA SER A 179 -12.90 2.60 -6.13
C SER A 179 -11.80 2.71 -5.08
N LEU A 180 -10.75 1.90 -5.29
CA LEU A 180 -9.56 1.89 -4.46
C LEU A 180 -8.40 2.46 -5.28
N ILE A 181 -7.77 3.52 -4.77
CA ILE A 181 -6.69 4.22 -5.42
C ILE A 181 -5.39 3.93 -4.68
N ILE A 182 -4.34 3.54 -5.40
CA ILE A 182 -2.98 3.60 -4.88
C ILE A 182 -2.40 4.96 -5.21
N HIS A 183 -1.79 5.59 -4.20
CA HIS A 183 -0.90 6.74 -4.37
C HIS A 183 0.50 6.42 -3.87
N GLY A 184 1.51 6.86 -4.60
CA GLY A 184 2.92 6.81 -4.20
C GLY A 184 3.78 7.64 -5.13
N TYR A 185 5.10 7.52 -4.99
CA TYR A 185 6.06 8.22 -5.84
C TYR A 185 6.97 7.22 -6.53
N TYR A 186 7.22 7.42 -7.82
CA TYR A 186 8.28 6.70 -8.51
C TYR A 186 9.63 7.16 -7.98
N ASN A 187 10.44 6.23 -7.48
CA ASN A 187 11.88 6.48 -7.36
C ASN A 187 12.51 6.12 -8.71
N TYR A 188 12.99 7.13 -9.44
CA TYR A 188 13.98 6.91 -10.51
C TYR A 188 15.34 6.55 -9.90
#